data_AF-A0A529XAG2-F1
#
_entry.id   AF-A0A529XAG2-F1
#
_cell.length_a   1.000
_cell.length_b   1.000
_cell.length_c   1.000
_cell.angle_alpha   90.00
_cell.angle_beta   90.00
_cell.angle_gamma   90.00
#
_symmetry.space_group_name_H-M   'P 1'
#
loop_
_entity.id
_entity.type
_entity.pdbx_description
1 polymer ?
#
loop_
_entity_poly.entity_id
_entity_poly.type
_entity_poly.pdbx_seq_one_letter_code
_entity_poly.pdbx_strand_id
1 'polypeptide(L)' 'MNIHEYQAKALLKTFGAPVASGVPVFKASEAEAAAKALPGPLYVVKSQIHAGGRGKGKFKELGPDAKGGVRLAKSAA' A
#
# COMPACT_ATOMS: atom_id res chain seq x y z
N MET A 1 6.01 -18.51 -10.46
CA MET A 1 6.56 -17.14 -10.34
C MET A 1 5.42 -16.23 -9.88
N ASN A 2 5.63 -15.43 -8.84
CA ASN A 2 4.61 -14.51 -8.30
C ASN A 2 4.98 -13.05 -8.63
N ILE A 3 3.97 -12.17 -8.65
CA ILE A 3 4.13 -10.71 -8.79
C ILE A 3 3.51 -9.99 -7.59
N HIS A 4 3.91 -8.74 -7.35
CA HIS A 4 3.37 -7.93 -6.26
C HIS A 4 1.94 -7.42 -6.52
N GLU A 5 1.22 -7.04 -5.46
CA GLU A 5 -0.15 -6.52 -5.55
C GLU A 5 -0.25 -5.31 -6.51
N TYR A 6 0.71 -4.38 -6.46
CA TYR A 6 0.69 -3.21 -7.35
C TYR A 6 0.87 -3.58 -8.84
N GLN A 7 1.71 -4.58 -9.14
CA GLN A 7 1.94 -5.07 -10.50
C GLN A 7 0.70 -5.79 -11.04
N ALA A 8 0.11 -6.67 -10.24
CA ALA A 8 -1.12 -7.36 -10.59
C ALA A 8 -2.25 -6.38 -10.87
N LYS A 9 -2.42 -5.34 -10.03
CA LYS A 9 -3.42 -4.29 -10.25
C LYS A 9 -3.16 -3.46 -11.50
N ALA A 10 -1.90 -3.11 -11.77
CA ALA A 10 -1.54 -2.39 -13.00
C ALA A 10 -1.90 -3.21 -14.24
N LEU A 11 -1.57 -4.50 -14.24
CA LEU A 11 -1.93 -5.42 -15.32
C LEU A 11 -3.44 -5.56 -15.48
N LEU A 12 -4.18 -5.84 -14.40
CA LEU A 12 -5.64 -5.95 -14.44
C LEU A 12 -6.31 -4.69 -15.01
N LYS A 13 -5.79 -3.51 -14.67
CA LYS A 13 -6.26 -2.23 -15.21
C LYS A 13 -6.10 -2.13 -16.73
N THR A 14 -5.03 -2.70 -17.32
CA THR A 14 -4.86 -2.68 -18.79
C THR A 14 -5.92 -3.50 -19.53
N PHE A 15 -6.59 -4.42 -18.84
CA PHE A 15 -7.71 -5.20 -19.36
C PHE A 15 -9.08 -4.62 -18.96
N GLY A 16 -9.13 -3.41 -18.39
CA GLY A 16 -10.37 -2.74 -18.01
C GLY A 16 -11.03 -3.26 -16.72
N ALA A 17 -10.35 -4.11 -15.94
CA ALA A 17 -10.89 -4.59 -14.67
C ALA A 17 -10.98 -3.45 -13.63
N PRO A 18 -12.06 -3.38 -12.83
CA PRO A 18 -12.19 -2.37 -11.79
C PRO A 18 -11.20 -2.64 -10.65
N VAL A 19 -10.19 -1.77 -10.53
CA VAL A 19 -9.20 -1.82 -9.46
C VAL A 19 -9.12 -0.48 -8.75
N ALA A 20 -8.90 -0.50 -7.44
CA ALA A 20 -8.67 0.73 -6.67
C ALA A 20 -7.41 1.46 -7.16
N SER A 21 -7.51 2.78 -7.32
CA SER A 21 -6.36 3.64 -7.61
C SER A 21 -5.32 3.53 -6.49
N GLY A 22 -4.05 3.49 -6.89
CA GLY A 22 -2.92 3.42 -5.98
C GLY A 22 -1.64 3.79 -6.68
N VAL A 23 -0.64 4.19 -5.89
CA VAL A 23 0.68 4.61 -6.36
C VAL A 23 1.73 3.78 -5.61
N PRO A 24 2.64 3.06 -6.30
CA PRO A 24 3.76 2.41 -5.64
C PRO A 24 4.73 3.47 -5.12
N VAL A 25 5.19 3.28 -3.88
CA VAL A 25 6.10 4.21 -3.18
C VAL A 25 7.37 3.43 -2.83
N PHE A 26 8.53 3.94 -3.25
CA PHE A 26 9.82 3.28 -3.03
C PHE A 26 10.66 3.99 -1.96
N LYS A 27 10.35 5.26 -1.68
CA LYS A 27 10.97 6.04 -0.60
C LYS A 27 9.90 6.71 0.26
N ALA A 28 10.14 6.77 1.57
CA ALA A 28 9.20 7.39 2.50
C ALA A 28 8.85 8.84 2.13
N SER A 29 9.83 9.60 1.59
CA SER A 29 9.64 10.98 1.13
C SER A 29 8.63 11.14 -0.02
N GLU A 30 8.32 10.08 -0.75
CA GLU A 30 7.36 10.10 -1.87
C GLU A 30 5.91 9.88 -1.40
N ALA A 31 5.70 9.42 -0.15
CA ALA A 31 4.41 8.97 0.34
C ALA A 31 3.36 10.08 0.39
N GLU A 32 3.73 11.29 0.83
CA GLU A 32 2.82 12.44 0.91
C GLU A 32 2.35 12.87 -0.48
N ALA A 33 3.27 12.99 -1.44
CA ALA A 33 2.95 13.34 -2.83
C ALA A 33 2.04 12.27 -3.48
N ALA A 34 2.34 10.99 -3.25
CA ALA A 34 1.53 9.87 -3.72
C ALA A 34 0.12 9.89 -3.12
N ALA A 35 -0.02 10.20 -1.83
CA ALA A 35 -1.32 10.32 -1.17
C ALA A 35 -2.12 11.51 -1.72
N LYS A 36 -1.49 12.67 -1.92
CA LYS A 36 -2.14 13.86 -2.51
C LYS A 36 -2.63 13.66 -3.95
N ALA A 37 -2.04 12.72 -4.69
CA ALA A 37 -2.49 12.35 -6.04
C ALA A 37 -3.72 11.41 -6.05
N LEU A 38 -4.13 10.90 -4.89
CA LEU A 38 -5.26 10.00 -4.72
C LEU A 38 -6.46 10.73 -4.08
N PRO A 39 -7.70 10.28 -4.34
CA PRO A 39 -8.85 10.80 -3.63
C PRO A 39 -8.77 10.47 -2.14
N GLY A 40 -8.90 11.50 -1.29
CA GLY A 40 -9.05 11.36 0.15
C GLY A 40 -10.51 11.13 0.59
N PRO A 41 -10.80 11.14 1.90
CA PRO A 41 -9.90 11.43 3.02
C PRO A 41 -9.21 10.19 3.62
N LEU A 42 -9.50 8.99 3.10
CA LEU A 42 -9.02 7.72 3.66
C LEU A 42 -8.06 7.01 2.71
N TYR A 43 -6.87 6.72 3.19
CA TYR A 43 -5.80 6.05 2.46
C TYR A 43 -5.45 4.71 3.11
N VAL A 44 -4.98 3.77 2.30
CA VAL A 44 -4.47 2.48 2.79
C VAL A 44 -3.01 2.31 2.39
N VAL A 45 -2.11 2.30 3.37
CA VAL A 45 -0.69 2.02 3.16
C VAL A 45 -0.46 0.52 3.28
N LYS A 46 0.09 -0.10 2.24
CA LYS A 46 0.27 -1.56 2.15
C LYS A 46 1.69 -1.95 1.77
N SER A 47 2.35 -2.73 2.63
CA SER A 47 3.63 -3.36 2.31
C SER A 47 3.50 -4.28 1.09
N GLN A 48 4.42 -4.13 0.14
CA GLN A 48 4.50 -4.94 -1.07
C GLN A 48 5.46 -6.12 -0.84
N ILE A 49 4.91 -7.24 -0.38
CA ILE A 49 5.62 -8.52 -0.24
C ILE A 49 4.77 -9.63 -0.84
N HIS A 50 5.38 -10.74 -1.27
CA HIS A 50 4.64 -11.88 -1.83
C HIS A 50 3.86 -12.68 -0.77
N ALA A 51 4.28 -12.62 0.49
CA ALA A 51 3.60 -13.33 1.57
C ALA A 51 2.23 -12.72 1.92
N GLY A 52 1.30 -13.59 2.32
CA GLY A 52 0.02 -13.19 2.92
C GLY A 52 0.18 -12.66 4.36
N GLY A 53 -0.94 -12.40 5.05
CA GLY A 53 -0.94 -12.07 6.49
C GLY A 53 -0.43 -10.67 6.86
N ARG A 54 -0.11 -9.82 5.89
CA ARG A 54 0.47 -8.47 6.07
C ARG A 54 -0.19 -7.63 7.16
N GLY A 55 -1.52 -7.61 7.24
CA GLY A 55 -2.26 -6.82 8.23
C GLY A 55 -2.01 -7.22 9.69
N LYS A 56 -1.70 -8.50 9.94
CA LYS A 56 -1.37 -9.06 11.27
C LYS A 56 0.14 -9.23 11.49
N GLY A 57 0.97 -8.83 10.51
CA GLY A 57 2.43 -8.92 10.60
C GLY A 57 3.04 -7.90 11.57
N LYS A 58 4.34 -8.04 11.85
CA LYS A 58 5.13 -7.11 12.67
C LYS A 58 6.41 -6.71 11.93
N PHE A 59 6.97 -5.57 12.29
CA PHE A 59 8.26 -5.07 11.79
C PHE A 59 9.29 -5.18 12.90
N LYS A 60 10.51 -5.62 12.59
CA LYS A 60 11.56 -5.86 13.59
C LYS A 60 12.03 -4.56 14.25
N GLU A 61 12.02 -3.48 13.48
CA GLU A 61 12.50 -2.15 13.87
C GLU A 61 11.46 -1.36 14.68
N LEU A 62 10.23 -1.88 14.81
CA LEU A 62 9.14 -1.23 15.52
C LEU A 62 8.81 -1.95 16.83
N GLY A 63 8.25 -1.21 17.79
CA GLY A 63 7.81 -1.75 19.07
C GLY A 63 6.70 -2.81 18.96
N PRO A 64 6.43 -3.56 20.04
CA PRO A 64 5.51 -4.70 20.04
C PRO A 64 4.06 -4.36 19.67
N ASP A 65 3.64 -3.11 19.91
CA ASP A 65 2.30 -2.57 19.64
C ASP A 65 2.17 -1.93 18.24
N ALA A 66 3.24 -1.97 17.45
CA ALA A 66 3.21 -1.42 16.10
C ALA A 66 2.21 -2.18 15.22
N LYS A 67 1.40 -1.43 14.48
CA LYS A 67 0.42 -1.99 13.53
C LYS A 67 1.13 -2.74 12.41
N GLY A 68 0.46 -3.73 11.81
CA GLY A 68 1.02 -4.51 10.71
C GLY A 68 1.22 -3.75 9.40
N GLY A 69 1.55 -4.47 8.33
CA GLY A 69 1.87 -3.95 7.00
C GLY A 69 0.67 -3.54 6.15
N VAL A 70 -0.53 -3.45 6.72
CA VAL A 70 -1.72 -2.85 6.10
C VAL A 70 -2.31 -1.86 7.10
N ARG A 71 -2.27 -0.56 6.79
CA ARG A 71 -2.66 0.51 7.73
C ARG A 71 -3.59 1.52 7.06
N LEU A 72 -4.56 2.00 7.82
CA LEU A 72 -5.44 3.11 7.44
C LEU A 72 -4.79 4.44 7.86
N ALA A 73 -4.81 5.42 6.96
CA ALA A 73 -4.41 6.79 7.22
C ALA A 73 -5.56 7.73 6.83
N LYS A 74 -5.87 8.71 7.68
CA LYS A 74 -7.00 9.65 7.49
C LYS A 74 -6.54 11.04 6.99
N SER A 75 -5.28 11.15 6.62
CA SER A 75 -4.64 12.37 6.13
C SER A 75 -3.54 11.99 5.14
N ALA A 76 -3.21 12.92 4.25
CA ALA A 76 -2.06 12.79 3.34
C ALA A 76 -0.74 13.21 4.00
N ALA A 77 -0.81 13.89 5.15
CA ALA A 77 0.28 14.36 6.01
C ALA A 77 -0.02 14.04 7.47
#